data_AF-A0A143X181-F1
#
_entry.id   AF-A0A143X181-F1
#
_cell.length_a   1.000
_cell.length_b   1.000
_cell.length_c   1.000
_cell.angle_alpha   90.00
_cell.angle_beta   90.00
_cell.angle_gamma   90.00
#
_symmetry.space_group_name_H-M   'P 1'
#
loop_
_entity.id
_entity.type
_entity.pdbx_description
1 polymer ?
#
loop_
_entity_poly.entity_id
_entity_poly.type
_entity_poly.pdbx_seq_one_letter_code
_entity_poly.pdbx_strand_id
1 'polypeptide(L)' 'MFRECLANDIVPFVVRDDMKAYYYRGLSKYDEEPGWLLDTCRSFQDDFVARFLPLVPHAKPPRAG' A
#
# COMPACT_ATOMS: atom_id res chain seq x y z
N MET A 1 6.87 5.37 12.02
CA MET A 1 6.78 4.82 10.65
C MET A 1 5.44 5.16 9.97
N PHE A 2 4.31 4.50 10.22
CA PHE A 2 3.05 4.79 9.48
C PHE A 2 2.53 6.25 9.60
N ARG A 3 2.51 6.81 10.81
CA ARG A 3 2.13 8.23 11.01
C ARG A 3 3.08 9.19 10.30
N GLU A 4 4.38 8.86 10.28
CA GLU A 4 5.39 9.67 9.59
C GLU A 4 5.26 9.56 8.07
N CYS A 5 4.93 8.38 7.53
CA CYS A 5 4.61 8.23 6.11
C CYS A 5 3.48 9.19 5.71
N LEU A 6 2.37 9.16 6.44
CA LEU A 6 1.22 10.04 6.18
C LEU A 6 1.58 11.52 6.34
N ALA A 7 2.40 11.87 7.33
CA ALA A 7 2.88 13.24 7.51
C ALA A 7 3.76 13.74 6.34
N ASN A 8 4.33 12.82 5.55
CA ASN A 8 5.16 13.11 4.39
C ASN A 8 4.45 12.79 3.06
N ASP A 9 3.11 12.75 3.02
CA ASP A 9 2.31 12.44 1.83
C ASP A 9 2.61 11.03 1.22
N ILE A 10 3.14 10.09 2.03
CA ILE A 10 3.41 8.70 1.64
C ILE A 10 2.30 7.79 2.17
N VAL A 11 1.62 7.09 1.27
CA VAL A 11 0.63 6.06 1.64
C VAL A 11 1.35 4.73 1.90
N PRO A 12 1.29 4.19 3.13
CA PRO A 12 1.83 2.86 3.39
C PRO A 12 0.93 1.78 2.79
N PHE A 13 1.49 0.59 2.57
CA PHE A 13 0.72 -0.61 2.27
C PHE A 13 0.87 -1.65 3.37
N VAL A 14 -0.15 -2.50 3.52
CA VAL A 14 -0.15 -3.62 4.46
C VAL A 14 -0.37 -4.90 3.68
N VAL A 15 0.59 -5.82 3.75
CA VAL A 15 0.44 -7.16 3.17
C VAL A 15 -0.49 -7.96 4.07
N ARG A 16 -1.73 -8.18 3.61
CA ARG A 16 -2.70 -8.99 4.35
C ARG A 16 -2.52 -10.47 4.04
N ASP A 17 -2.88 -11.31 5.02
CA ASP A 17 -2.75 -12.76 4.89
C ASP A 17 -3.59 -13.36 3.75
N ASP A 18 -4.77 -12.79 3.48
CA ASP A 18 -5.67 -13.22 2.40
C ASP A 18 -5.11 -12.88 1.00
N MET A 19 -4.18 -11.93 0.90
CA MET A 19 -3.62 -11.47 -0.37
C MET A 19 -2.09 -11.63 -0.47
N LYS A 20 -1.40 -12.16 0.54
CA LYS A 20 0.07 -12.29 0.54
C LYS A 20 0.61 -13.15 -0.59
N ALA A 21 -0.20 -14.07 -1.13
CA ALA A 21 0.16 -14.86 -2.30
C ALA A 21 0.47 -13.98 -3.53
N TYR A 22 -0.28 -12.89 -3.74
CA TYR A 22 -0.01 -11.93 -4.82
C TYR A 22 1.30 -11.18 -4.59
N TYR A 23 1.58 -10.80 -3.34
CA TYR A 23 2.84 -10.15 -2.97
C TYR A 23 4.05 -11.06 -3.21
N TYR A 24 3.99 -12.32 -2.76
CA TYR A 24 5.07 -13.28 -2.99
C TYR A 24 5.25 -13.60 -4.48
N ARG A 25 4.16 -13.71 -5.23
CA ARG A 25 4.22 -13.87 -6.69
C ARG A 25 4.91 -12.67 -7.34
N GLY A 26 4.53 -11.45 -6.96
CA GLY A 26 5.14 -10.22 -7.44
C GLY A 26 6.65 -10.17 -7.15
N LEU A 27 7.07 -10.55 -5.94
CA LEU A 27 8.49 -10.65 -5.58
C LEU A 27 9.22 -11.68 -6.44
N SER A 28 8.65 -12.88 -6.61
CA SER A 28 9.27 -13.95 -7.40
C SER A 28 9.42 -13.61 -8.89
N LYS A 29 8.61 -12.66 -9.38
CA LYS A 29 8.57 -12.24 -10.78
C LYS A 29 9.17 -10.85 -11.00
N TYR A 30 9.75 -10.24 -9.98
CA TYR A 30 10.16 -8.84 -10.05
C TYR A 30 11.17 -8.57 -11.18
N ASP A 31 12.11 -9.47 -11.41
CA ASP A 31 13.14 -9.32 -12.46
C ASP A 31 12.56 -9.44 -13.87
N GLU A 32 11.44 -10.16 -14.05
CA GLU A 32 10.79 -10.39 -15.34
C GLU A 32 9.64 -9.38 -15.60
N GLU A 33 8.82 -9.14 -14.58
CA GLU A 33 7.57 -8.39 -14.67
C GLU A 33 7.31 -7.59 -13.36
N PRO A 34 8.06 -6.50 -13.13
CA PRO A 34 7.98 -5.72 -11.89
C PRO A 34 6.60 -5.06 -11.68
N GLY A 35 5.81 -4.93 -12.76
CA GLY A 35 4.44 -4.40 -12.71
C GLY A 35 3.54 -5.15 -11.74
N TRP A 36 3.71 -6.46 -11.58
CA TRP A 36 2.87 -7.25 -10.67
C TRP A 36 3.08 -6.88 -9.21
N LEU A 37 4.34 -6.66 -8.81
CA LEU A 37 4.63 -6.22 -7.46
C LEU A 37 4.12 -4.80 -7.24
N LEU A 38 4.33 -3.90 -8.21
CA LEU A 38 3.88 -2.51 -8.14
C LEU A 38 2.36 -2.41 -7.99
N ASP A 39 1.60 -3.13 -8.81
CA ASP A 39 0.14 -3.08 -8.79
C ASP A 39 -0.43 -3.76 -7.54
N THR A 40 0.22 -4.81 -7.05
CA THR A 40 -0.13 -5.42 -5.75
C THR A 40 0.08 -4.43 -4.61
N CYS A 41 1.22 -3.73 -4.58
CA CYS A 41 1.49 -2.69 -3.57
C CYS A 41 0.48 -1.54 -3.64
N ARG A 42 0.10 -1.08 -4.85
CA ARG A 42 -0.93 -0.04 -5.05
C ARG A 42 -2.29 -0.48 -4.53
N SER A 43 -2.70 -1.71 -4.85
CA SER A 43 -3.96 -2.28 -4.35
C SER A 43 -3.99 -2.31 -2.82
N PHE A 44 -2.85 -2.62 -2.18
CA PHE A 44 -2.74 -2.59 -0.73
C PHE A 44 -2.71 -1.17 -0.13
N GLN A 45 -2.22 -0.16 -0.88
CA GLN A 45 -2.33 1.25 -0.50
C GLN A 45 -3.78 1.72 -0.55
N ASP A 46 -4.52 1.37 -1.60
CA ASP A 46 -5.95 1.70 -1.73
C ASP A 46 -6.76 1.09 -0.57
N ASP A 47 -6.49 -0.17 -0.25
CA ASP A 47 -7.06 -0.84 0.91
C ASP A 47 -6.67 -0.15 2.22
N PHE A 48 -5.44 0.35 2.34
CA PHE A 48 -5.01 1.09 3.52
C PHE A 48 -5.81 2.39 3.68
N VAL A 49 -5.96 3.15 2.59
CA VAL A 49 -6.75 4.39 2.57
C VAL A 49 -8.20 4.11 2.93
N ALA A 50 -8.80 3.06 2.39
CA ALA A 50 -10.20 2.73 2.65
C ALA A 50 -10.45 2.31 4.11
N ARG A 51 -9.54 1.54 4.71
CA ARG A 51 -9.79 0.87 6.00
C ARG A 51 -9.16 1.56 7.21
N PHE A 52 -7.96 2.12 7.06
CA PHE A 52 -7.19 2.64 8.20
C PHE A 52 -7.13 4.15 8.25
N LEU A 53 -7.14 4.86 7.11
CA LEU A 53 -7.10 6.33 7.13
C LEU A 53 -8.24 6.97 7.93
N PRO A 54 -9.51 6.49 7.87
CA PRO A 54 -10.59 7.04 8.69
C PRO A 54 -10.37 6.87 10.20
N LEU A 55 -9.48 5.97 10.62
CA LEU A 55 -9.16 5.69 12.02
C LEU A 55 -8.02 6.57 12.55
N VAL A 56 -7.36 7.37 11.70
CA VAL A 56 -6.24 8.23 12.11
C VAL A 56 -6.73 9.68 12.24
N PRO A 57 -6.90 10.20 13.48
CA PRO A 57 -7.31 11.58 13.69
C PRO A 57 -6.32 12.55 13.06
N HIS A 58 -6.83 13.58 12.40
CA HIS A 58 -6.03 14.64 11.76
C HIS A 58 -5.11 14.18 10.62
N ALA A 59 -5.23 12.93 10.14
CA ALA A 59 -4.55 12.52 8.92
C ALA A 59 -5.20 13.21 7.72
N LYS A 60 -4.38 13.91 6.92
CA LYS A 60 -4.81 14.47 5.65
C LYS A 60 -4.93 13.34 4.63
N PRO A 61 -5.97 13.32 3.77
CA PRO A 61 -5.98 12.38 2.65
C PRO A 61 -4.78 12.63 1.74
N PRO A 62 -4.19 11.56 1.17
CA PRO A 62 -3.11 11.71 0.20
C PRO A 62 -3.58 12.56 -0.98
N ARG A 63 -2.68 13.38 -1.53
CA ARG A 63 -3.00 14.20 -2.71
C ARG A 63 -3.32 13.27 -3.88
N ALA A 64 -4.47 13.48 -4.53
CA ALA A 64 -4.73 12.84 -5.82
C ALA A 64 -3.68 13.37 -6.82
N GLY A 65 -2.85 12.45 -7.33
CA GLY A 65 -1.90 12.72 -8.40
C GLY A 65 -2.57 12.85 -9.75
#